data_AF-A0A2I0KBS9-F1
#
_entry.id   AF-A0A2I0KBS9-F1
#
_cell.length_a   1.000
_cell.length_b   1.000
_cell.length_c   1.000
_cell.angle_alpha   90.00
_cell.angle_beta   90.00
_cell.angle_gamma   90.00
#
_symmetry.space_group_name_H-M   'P 1'
#
loop_
_entity.id
_entity.type
_entity.pdbx_description
1 polymer ?
#
loop_
_entity_poly.entity_id
_entity_poly.type
_entity_poly.pdbx_seq_one_letter_code
_entity_poly.pdbx_strand_id
1 'polypeptide(L)'
;MDRLTFVSLLCLVAATTVARAEDPYLFFTWNVTYGTISPLGVPQQGILINGQFPGPNINSTSNNNIVINVFNFLDEPFLFTCAARPNPQGSYHYGQINITRTIKLVNSATKLNGKLRYAINGVSHLNSETPLKLAEYFGAADKVFKYNVISDDPKEVNLVTVESNVLNVTFRTFVEIILENHEKSIQSWHLDGYSFFAVA
;
A
#
# COMPACT_ATOMS: atom_id res chain seq x y z
N MET A 1 -21.59 -6.12 54.99
CA MET A 1 -20.34 -5.49 54.51
C MET A 1 -19.86 -4.56 55.60
N ASP A 2 -18.71 -4.83 56.19
CA ASP A 2 -18.15 -4.01 57.24
C ASP A 2 -17.71 -2.66 56.66
N ARG A 3 -17.77 -1.58 57.45
CA ARG A 3 -17.41 -0.22 57.02
C ARG A 3 -16.04 -0.17 56.31
N LEU A 4 -15.10 -0.99 56.75
CA LEU A 4 -13.77 -1.11 56.15
C LEU A 4 -13.81 -1.72 54.73
N THR A 5 -14.64 -2.77 54.52
CA THR A 5 -14.83 -3.39 53.20
C THR A 5 -15.54 -2.47 52.21
N PHE A 6 -16.49 -1.65 52.69
CA PHE A 6 -17.20 -0.68 51.84
C PHE A 6 -16.28 0.47 51.40
N VAL A 7 -15.46 1.00 52.31
CA VAL A 7 -14.49 2.06 51.98
C VAL A 7 -13.40 1.54 51.04
N SER A 8 -12.90 0.32 51.27
CA SER A 8 -11.91 -0.31 50.37
C SER A 8 -12.46 -0.53 48.96
N LEU A 9 -13.73 -0.92 48.83
CA LEU A 9 -14.37 -1.12 47.53
C LEU A 9 -14.60 0.22 46.80
N LEU A 10 -14.98 1.27 47.54
CA LEU A 10 -15.14 2.62 46.99
C LEU A 10 -13.80 3.20 46.50
N CYS A 11 -12.70 2.95 47.22
CA CYS A 11 -11.36 3.32 46.78
C CYS A 11 -10.92 2.55 45.53
N LEU A 12 -11.26 1.26 45.41
CA LEU A 12 -10.92 0.45 44.22
C LEU A 12 -11.68 0.92 42.97
N VAL A 13 -12.96 1.29 43.13
CA VAL A 13 -13.80 1.83 42.05
C VAL A 13 -13.42 3.28 41.70
N ALA A 14 -12.94 4.06 42.66
CA ALA A 14 -12.38 5.39 42.37
C ALA A 14 -11.00 5.31 41.69
N ALA A 15 -10.25 4.23 41.91
CA ALA A 15 -8.94 3.97 41.29
C ALA A 15 -9.03 3.43 39.85
N THR A 16 -10.22 3.06 39.35
CA THR A 16 -10.43 2.81 37.92
C THR A 16 -10.56 4.13 37.17
N THR A 17 -9.52 4.97 37.22
CA THR A 17 -9.35 6.01 36.21
C THR A 17 -9.19 5.32 34.88
N VAL A 18 -10.05 5.67 33.93
CA VAL A 18 -10.11 5.12 32.57
C VAL A 18 -8.70 5.15 31.96
N ALA A 19 -8.04 3.99 31.90
CA ALA A 19 -6.79 3.85 31.17
C ALA A 19 -7.13 4.02 29.68
N ARG A 20 -6.89 5.21 29.13
CA ARG A 20 -7.01 5.44 27.69
C ARG A 20 -5.75 4.86 27.03
N ALA A 21 -5.88 3.64 26.52
CA ALA A 21 -4.82 2.94 25.78
C ALA A 21 -4.71 3.37 24.31
N GLU A 22 -5.47 4.40 23.91
CA GLU A 22 -5.59 4.81 22.52
C GLU A 22 -4.87 6.13 22.28
N ASP A 23 -4.11 6.18 21.18
CA ASP A 23 -3.39 7.37 20.76
C ASP A 23 -4.34 8.47 20.23
N PRO A 24 -3.98 9.76 20.39
CA PRO A 24 -4.83 10.88 19.96
C PRO A 24 -5.19 10.86 18.47
N TYR A 25 -6.44 11.25 18.17
CA TYR A 25 -6.91 11.46 16.81
C TYR A 25 -6.76 12.92 16.37
N LEU A 26 -6.27 13.12 15.15
CA LEU A 26 -6.20 14.42 14.48
C LEU A 26 -7.09 14.38 13.25
N PHE A 27 -8.09 15.27 13.22
CA PHE A 27 -9.07 15.34 12.14
C PHE A 27 -8.78 16.53 11.24
N PHE A 28 -8.76 16.28 9.93
CA PHE A 28 -8.59 17.30 8.91
C PHE A 28 -9.69 17.17 7.85
N THR A 29 -10.09 18.31 7.29
CA THR A 29 -11.00 18.36 6.14
C THR A 29 -10.30 19.02 4.97
N TRP A 30 -10.27 18.34 3.84
CA TRP A 30 -9.60 18.77 2.62
C TRP A 30 -10.61 18.94 1.49
N ASN A 31 -10.71 20.17 0.99
CA ASN A 31 -11.44 20.50 -0.22
C ASN A 31 -10.44 20.58 -1.38
N VAL A 32 -10.55 19.66 -2.32
CA VAL A 32 -9.65 19.56 -3.48
C VAL A 32 -10.28 20.29 -4.65
N THR A 33 -9.60 21.32 -5.16
CA THR A 33 -10.11 22.18 -6.24
C THR A 33 -9.01 22.50 -7.24
N TYR A 34 -9.37 22.88 -8.46
CA TYR A 34 -8.43 23.58 -9.34
C TYR A 34 -8.22 25.02 -8.88
N GLY A 35 -7.05 25.56 -9.16
CA GLY A 35 -6.79 27.00 -9.07
C GLY A 35 -5.51 27.38 -9.80
N THR A 36 -5.27 28.69 -9.89
CA THR A 36 -4.08 29.22 -10.58
C THR A 36 -2.89 29.27 -9.64
N ILE A 37 -1.77 28.67 -10.03
CA ILE A 37 -0.50 28.68 -9.30
C ILE A 37 0.62 29.19 -10.20
N SER A 38 1.67 29.78 -9.63
CA SER A 38 2.84 30.27 -10.39
C SER A 38 4.19 29.86 -9.77
N PRO A 39 4.53 28.57 -9.67
CA PRO A 39 5.73 28.12 -8.96
C PRO A 39 7.04 28.63 -9.56
N LEU A 40 7.06 28.86 -10.89
CA LEU A 40 8.19 29.39 -11.65
C LEU A 40 7.93 30.82 -12.17
N GLY A 41 6.97 31.53 -11.57
CA GLY A 41 6.57 32.88 -12.00
C GLY A 41 5.62 32.93 -13.20
N VAL A 42 5.28 31.80 -13.82
CA VAL A 42 4.29 31.70 -14.90
C VAL A 42 2.98 31.11 -14.36
N PRO A 43 1.82 31.76 -14.57
CA PRO A 43 0.52 31.23 -14.16
C PRO A 43 0.14 29.94 -14.91
N GLN A 44 -0.26 28.92 -14.16
CA GLN A 44 -0.75 27.64 -14.67
C GLN A 44 -1.85 27.08 -13.77
N GLN A 45 -2.69 26.20 -14.30
CA GLN A 45 -3.68 25.47 -13.51
C GLN A 45 -2.98 24.40 -12.66
N GLY A 46 -3.27 24.40 -11.36
CA GLY A 46 -2.79 23.41 -10.41
C GLY A 46 -3.90 22.91 -9.50
N ILE A 47 -3.62 21.83 -8.80
CA ILE A 47 -4.54 21.26 -7.79
C ILE A 47 -4.21 21.88 -6.44
N LEU A 48 -5.23 22.43 -5.78
CA LEU A 48 -5.15 23.07 -4.48
C LEU A 48 -5.84 22.21 -3.43
N ILE A 49 -5.30 22.21 -2.22
CA ILE A 49 -5.97 21.66 -1.04
C ILE A 49 -6.35 22.83 -0.15
N ASN A 50 -7.64 23.01 0.10
CA ASN A 50 -8.16 24.16 0.84
C ASN A 50 -7.69 25.52 0.26
N GLY A 51 -7.58 25.60 -1.07
CA GLY A 51 -7.12 26.80 -1.77
C GLY A 51 -5.61 27.09 -1.65
N GLN A 52 -4.81 26.18 -1.10
CA GLN A 52 -3.38 26.36 -0.89
C GLN A 52 -2.54 25.51 -1.86
N PHE A 53 -1.41 26.08 -2.29
CA PHE A 53 -0.33 25.40 -3.01
C PHE A 53 1.04 25.93 -2.56
N PRO A 54 1.96 25.09 -2.05
CA PRO A 54 1.73 23.68 -1.69
C PRO A 54 0.60 23.52 -0.66
N GLY A 55 -0.01 22.34 -0.59
CA GLY A 55 -1.11 22.06 0.33
C GLY A 55 -0.72 22.21 1.81
N PRO A 56 -1.70 22.17 2.73
CA PRO A 56 -1.46 22.39 4.15
C PRO A 56 -0.58 21.29 4.77
N ASN A 57 0.35 21.69 5.63
CA ASN A 57 1.16 20.75 6.41
C ASN A 57 0.33 20.08 7.51
N ILE A 58 0.51 18.76 7.65
CA ILE A 58 -0.02 18.01 8.81
C ILE A 58 1.10 17.85 9.83
N ASN A 59 0.96 18.52 10.98
CA ASN A 59 1.84 18.33 12.13
C ASN A 59 1.25 17.26 13.04
N SER A 60 1.99 16.17 13.25
CA SER A 60 1.55 15.03 14.04
C SER A 60 2.73 14.38 14.77
N THR A 61 2.45 13.73 15.90
CA THR A 61 3.46 12.95 16.62
C THR A 61 3.39 11.47 16.25
N SER A 62 4.43 10.71 16.59
CA SER A 62 4.38 9.25 16.41
C SER A 62 3.18 8.65 17.13
N ASN A 63 2.57 7.66 16.48
CA ASN A 63 1.37 6.91 16.92
C ASN A 63 0.04 7.67 16.90
N ASN A 64 -0.02 8.98 16.59
CA ASN A 64 -1.33 9.64 16.44
C ASN A 64 -2.10 9.08 15.24
N ASN A 65 -3.40 8.94 15.42
CA ASN A 65 -4.33 8.53 14.37
C ASN A 65 -4.74 9.76 13.54
N ILE A 66 -4.38 9.82 12.27
CA ILE A 66 -4.75 10.94 11.39
C ILE A 66 -5.96 10.53 10.55
N VAL A 67 -7.04 11.30 10.64
CA VAL A 67 -8.27 11.09 9.87
C VAL A 67 -8.47 12.30 8.97
N ILE A 68 -8.48 12.08 7.66
CA ILE A 68 -8.66 13.14 6.67
C ILE A 68 -9.96 12.88 5.92
N ASN A 69 -10.90 13.80 6.05
CA ASN A 69 -12.11 13.82 5.26
C ASN A 69 -11.87 14.62 3.98
N VAL A 70 -12.06 13.98 2.81
CA VAL A 70 -11.70 14.55 1.51
C VAL A 70 -12.96 14.82 0.71
N PHE A 71 -13.14 16.07 0.28
CA PHE A 71 -14.14 16.49 -0.69
C PHE A 71 -13.44 16.81 -2.01
N ASN A 72 -13.65 15.95 -3.00
CA ASN A 72 -13.15 16.16 -4.35
C ASN A 72 -14.13 17.04 -5.14
N PHE A 73 -13.72 18.26 -5.51
CA PHE A 73 -14.48 19.16 -6.38
C PHE A 73 -13.88 19.26 -7.79
N LEU A 74 -12.94 18.38 -8.14
CA LEU A 74 -12.43 18.25 -9.50
C LEU A 74 -13.48 17.53 -10.37
N ASP A 75 -13.36 17.70 -11.69
CA ASP A 75 -14.15 16.99 -12.69
C ASP A 75 -13.58 15.59 -13.02
N GLU A 76 -12.53 15.17 -12.31
CA GLU A 76 -11.84 13.90 -12.49
C GLU A 76 -11.63 13.14 -11.16
N PRO A 77 -11.45 11.80 -11.21
CA PRO A 77 -11.09 11.01 -10.03
C PRO A 77 -9.74 11.45 -9.46
N PHE A 78 -9.69 11.63 -8.13
CA PHE A 78 -8.50 12.07 -7.42
C PHE A 78 -8.08 11.05 -6.36
N LEU A 79 -6.78 10.73 -6.30
CA LEU A 79 -6.19 9.78 -5.35
C LEU A 79 -5.08 10.46 -4.55
N PHE A 80 -5.18 10.39 -3.22
CA PHE A 80 -4.06 10.73 -2.33
C PHE A 80 -3.19 9.49 -2.10
N THR A 81 -1.87 9.67 -2.22
CA THR A 81 -0.88 8.69 -1.75
C THR A 81 -0.01 9.38 -0.69
N CYS A 82 0.20 8.72 0.45
CA CYS A 82 1.08 9.25 1.48
C CYS A 82 2.52 8.86 1.12
N ALA A 83 3.37 9.84 0.81
CA ALA A 83 4.80 9.62 0.78
C ALA A 83 5.30 9.33 2.20
N ALA A 84 6.35 8.50 2.32
CA ALA A 84 6.96 8.13 3.58
C ALA A 84 7.18 9.35 4.51
N ARG A 85 6.92 9.15 5.81
CA ARG A 85 7.20 10.13 6.87
C ARG A 85 8.59 10.72 6.65
N PRO A 86 8.79 12.05 6.81
CA PRO A 86 10.12 12.61 7.01
C PRO A 86 10.61 12.16 8.40
N ASN A 87 10.93 10.88 8.54
CA ASN A 87 12.02 10.50 9.44
C ASN A 87 13.28 11.14 8.83
N PRO A 88 14.27 11.59 9.62
CA PRO A 88 15.56 11.99 9.07
C PRO A 88 16.03 10.91 8.09
N GLN A 89 15.98 11.22 6.78
CA GLN A 89 16.48 10.35 5.73
C GLN A 89 17.98 10.22 5.98
N GLY A 90 18.40 9.09 6.55
CA GLY A 90 19.81 8.87 6.88
C GLY A 90 20.11 7.89 8.02
N SER A 91 19.13 7.34 8.74
CA SER A 91 19.40 6.31 9.77
C SER A 91 19.19 4.87 9.30
N TYR A 92 18.40 4.66 8.24
CA TYR A 92 18.24 3.36 7.59
C TYR A 92 18.79 3.44 6.17
N HIS A 93 20.00 2.93 5.96
CA HIS A 93 20.55 2.72 4.64
C HIS A 93 19.90 1.49 4.02
N TYR A 94 18.70 1.64 3.44
CA TYR A 94 17.98 0.53 2.83
C TYR A 94 18.81 -0.21 1.77
N GLY A 95 19.68 0.48 1.04
CA GLY A 95 20.64 -0.12 0.09
C GLY A 95 21.78 -0.93 0.73
N GLN A 96 21.95 -0.86 2.06
CA GLN A 96 22.89 -1.69 2.82
C GLN A 96 22.20 -2.89 3.50
N ILE A 97 20.87 -3.00 3.39
CA ILE A 97 20.13 -4.15 3.92
C ILE A 97 20.36 -5.32 2.96
N ASN A 98 20.73 -6.48 3.50
CA ASN A 98 20.89 -7.69 2.71
C ASN A 98 19.54 -8.11 2.11
N ILE A 99 19.45 -8.05 0.78
CA ILE A 99 18.30 -8.53 0.02
C ILE A 99 18.22 -10.05 0.21
N THR A 100 17.07 -10.51 0.70
CA THR A 100 16.83 -11.94 0.95
C THR A 100 16.31 -12.66 -0.30
N ARG A 101 15.58 -11.93 -1.17
CA ARG A 101 15.03 -12.44 -2.42
C ARG A 101 14.86 -11.30 -3.40
N THR A 102 15.26 -11.49 -4.65
CA THR A 102 14.97 -10.58 -5.75
C THR A 102 13.93 -11.23 -6.66
N ILE A 103 12.87 -10.49 -6.99
CA ILE A 103 11.78 -10.94 -7.85
C ILE A 103 11.71 -9.98 -9.04
N LYS A 104 12.10 -10.46 -10.21
CA LYS A 104 11.99 -9.70 -11.45
C LYS A 104 10.63 -9.98 -12.10
N LEU A 105 9.83 -8.93 -12.28
CA LEU A 105 8.54 -8.96 -12.95
C LEU A 105 8.70 -8.38 -14.35
N VAL A 106 8.84 -9.27 -15.34
CA VAL A 106 8.91 -8.96 -16.76
C VAL A 106 7.49 -8.98 -17.31
N ASN A 107 7.09 -7.84 -17.87
CA ASN A 107 5.78 -7.73 -18.48
C ASN A 107 5.78 -8.23 -19.93
N SER A 108 4.60 -8.59 -20.41
CA SER A 108 4.39 -8.96 -21.81
C SER A 108 2.93 -8.78 -22.20
N ALA A 109 2.67 -8.44 -23.45
CA ALA A 109 1.35 -8.44 -24.06
C ALA A 109 1.26 -9.51 -25.16
N THR A 110 0.24 -10.35 -25.11
CA THR A 110 0.00 -11.38 -26.12
C THR A 110 -1.47 -11.55 -26.45
N LYS A 111 -1.77 -12.10 -27.62
CA LYS A 111 -3.14 -12.48 -28.00
C LYS A 111 -3.32 -13.98 -27.78
N LEU A 112 -4.19 -14.35 -26.84
CA LEU A 112 -4.53 -15.73 -26.54
C LEU A 112 -6.00 -15.95 -26.89
N ASN A 113 -6.28 -16.89 -27.80
CA ASN A 113 -7.63 -17.14 -28.35
C ASN A 113 -8.30 -15.87 -28.89
N GLY A 114 -7.55 -15.02 -29.58
CA GLY A 114 -8.06 -13.75 -30.16
C GLY A 114 -8.27 -12.61 -29.16
N LYS A 115 -8.11 -12.85 -27.86
CA LYS A 115 -8.22 -11.82 -26.81
C LYS A 115 -6.83 -11.31 -26.40
N LEU A 116 -6.65 -9.99 -26.40
CA LEU A 116 -5.45 -9.36 -25.85
C LEU A 116 -5.37 -9.62 -24.34
N ARG A 117 -4.21 -10.08 -23.88
CA ARG A 117 -3.90 -10.34 -22.48
C ARG A 117 -2.54 -9.76 -22.13
N TYR A 118 -2.43 -9.29 -20.90
CA TYR A 118 -1.17 -8.95 -20.27
C TYR A 118 -0.75 -10.08 -19.34
N ALA A 119 0.54 -10.35 -19.30
CA ALA A 119 1.13 -11.38 -18.47
C ALA A 119 2.39 -10.86 -17.79
N ILE A 120 2.65 -11.41 -16.61
CA ILE A 120 3.85 -11.18 -15.81
C ILE A 120 4.57 -12.50 -15.76
N ASN A 121 5.83 -12.55 -16.21
CA ASN A 121 6.67 -13.74 -16.24
C ASN A 121 6.00 -14.97 -16.90
N GLY A 122 5.15 -14.74 -17.90
CA GLY A 122 4.46 -15.79 -18.64
C GLY A 122 3.10 -16.21 -18.09
N VAL A 123 2.63 -15.58 -17.02
CA VAL A 123 1.31 -15.89 -16.46
C VAL A 123 0.40 -14.66 -16.58
N SER A 124 -0.73 -14.82 -17.28
CA SER A 124 -1.82 -13.86 -17.28
C SER A 124 -2.75 -14.18 -16.12
N HIS A 125 -2.79 -13.30 -15.12
CA HIS A 125 -3.52 -13.54 -13.88
C HIS A 125 -5.02 -13.77 -14.13
N LEU A 126 -5.57 -14.77 -13.45
CA LEU A 126 -7.00 -15.04 -13.37
C LEU A 126 -7.42 -15.12 -11.90
N ASN A 127 -8.47 -14.37 -11.55
CA ASN A 127 -9.08 -14.46 -10.23
C ASN A 127 -9.71 -15.85 -10.05
N SER A 128 -9.35 -16.53 -8.96
CA SER A 128 -9.98 -17.79 -8.58
C SER A 128 -11.42 -17.58 -8.11
N GLU A 129 -12.28 -18.59 -8.28
CA GLU A 129 -13.67 -18.55 -7.78
C GLU A 129 -13.72 -18.44 -6.24
N THR A 130 -12.79 -19.11 -5.56
CA THR A 130 -12.63 -19.02 -4.11
C THR A 130 -11.56 -17.99 -3.77
N PRO A 131 -11.81 -17.01 -2.87
CA PRO A 131 -10.79 -16.04 -2.45
C PRO A 131 -9.54 -16.71 -1.88
N LEU A 132 -8.35 -16.26 -2.32
CA LEU A 132 -7.06 -16.90 -2.00
C LEU A 132 -6.84 -17.05 -0.48
N LYS A 133 -7.07 -15.97 0.29
CA LYS A 133 -6.93 -15.99 1.75
C LYS A 133 -7.93 -16.89 2.45
N LEU A 134 -9.13 -17.04 1.90
CA LEU A 134 -10.13 -17.96 2.43
C LEU A 134 -9.69 -19.42 2.21
N ALA A 135 -9.17 -19.72 1.02
CA ALA A 135 -8.64 -21.05 0.71
C ALA A 135 -7.43 -21.40 1.59
N GLU A 136 -6.52 -20.46 1.84
CA GLU A 136 -5.41 -20.64 2.79
C GLU A 136 -5.92 -20.92 4.21
N TYR A 137 -6.86 -20.12 4.72
CA TYR A 137 -7.37 -20.23 6.09
C TYR A 137 -7.97 -21.61 6.39
N PHE A 138 -8.67 -22.22 5.43
CA PHE A 138 -9.28 -23.54 5.56
C PHE A 138 -8.38 -24.70 5.10
N GLY A 139 -7.10 -24.45 4.79
CA GLY A 139 -6.16 -25.49 4.34
C GLY A 139 -6.53 -26.12 2.99
N ALA A 140 -7.24 -25.38 2.13
CA ALA A 140 -7.70 -25.82 0.81
C ALA A 140 -6.93 -25.16 -0.34
N ALA A 141 -5.80 -24.49 -0.07
CA ALA A 141 -5.01 -23.75 -1.05
C ALA A 141 -4.64 -24.61 -2.28
N ASP A 142 -4.14 -25.83 -2.06
CA ASP A 142 -3.69 -26.75 -3.13
C ASP A 142 -4.80 -27.16 -4.12
N LYS A 143 -6.08 -26.97 -3.75
CA LYS A 143 -7.24 -27.23 -4.61
C LYS A 143 -7.66 -26.01 -5.42
N VAL A 144 -7.23 -24.81 -5.02
CA VAL A 144 -7.69 -23.53 -5.57
C VAL A 144 -6.60 -22.87 -6.42
N PHE A 145 -5.36 -22.87 -5.95
CA PHE A 145 -4.24 -22.22 -6.65
C PHE A 145 -2.92 -22.92 -6.34
N LYS A 146 -1.87 -22.57 -7.09
CA LYS A 146 -0.50 -23.04 -6.86
C LYS A 146 0.38 -21.86 -6.51
N TYR A 147 1.31 -22.05 -5.57
CA TYR A 147 2.33 -21.06 -5.30
C TYR A 147 3.45 -21.11 -6.33
N ASN A 148 4.10 -19.97 -6.53
CA ASN A 148 5.33 -19.82 -7.31
C ASN A 148 5.19 -20.33 -8.75
N VAL A 149 4.05 -20.02 -9.39
CA VAL A 149 3.80 -20.32 -10.81
C VAL A 149 4.68 -19.51 -11.76
N ILE A 150 5.24 -18.39 -11.27
CA ILE A 150 6.22 -17.58 -12.01
C ILE A 150 7.62 -17.72 -11.38
N SER A 151 8.65 -17.64 -12.24
CA SER A 151 10.06 -17.60 -11.81
C SER A 151 10.43 -16.22 -11.26
N ASP A 152 11.35 -16.19 -10.29
CA ASP A 152 11.94 -14.95 -9.77
C ASP A 152 12.89 -14.28 -10.75
N ASP A 153 13.56 -15.05 -11.62
CA ASP A 153 14.45 -14.56 -12.69
C ASP A 153 14.08 -15.26 -14.01
N PRO A 154 13.08 -14.73 -14.74
CA PRO A 154 12.70 -15.28 -16.04
C PRO A 154 13.77 -14.94 -17.10
N LYS A 155 14.25 -15.96 -17.83
CA LYS A 155 15.20 -15.77 -18.94
C LYS A 155 14.52 -15.44 -20.26
N GLU A 156 13.53 -16.22 -20.64
CA GLU A 156 12.66 -15.97 -21.79
C GLU A 156 11.26 -16.50 -21.51
N VAL A 157 10.25 -15.71 -21.84
CA VAL A 157 8.85 -16.03 -21.66
C VAL A 157 8.22 -16.20 -23.04
N ASN A 158 8.22 -17.45 -23.53
CA ASN A 158 7.76 -17.76 -24.89
C ASN A 158 6.30 -18.21 -24.96
N LEU A 159 5.77 -18.72 -23.84
CA LEU A 159 4.38 -19.18 -23.74
C LEU A 159 3.70 -18.48 -22.58
N VAL A 160 2.48 -18.00 -22.83
CA VAL A 160 1.64 -17.39 -21.78
C VAL A 160 0.56 -18.36 -21.35
N THR A 161 0.50 -18.67 -20.05
CA THR A 161 -0.57 -19.43 -19.42
C THR A 161 -1.57 -18.49 -18.73
N VAL A 162 -2.76 -19.01 -18.42
CA VAL A 162 -3.80 -18.26 -17.69
C VAL A 162 -4.10 -19.01 -16.41
N GLU A 163 -3.68 -18.45 -15.27
CA GLU A 163 -3.85 -19.05 -13.96
C GLU A 163 -3.73 -17.98 -12.86
N SER A 164 -4.08 -18.35 -11.62
CA SER A 164 -3.91 -17.45 -10.47
C SER A 164 -2.43 -17.32 -10.11
N ASN A 165 -1.87 -16.13 -10.36
CA ASN A 165 -0.49 -15.82 -10.04
C ASN A 165 -0.34 -15.52 -8.53
N VAL A 166 0.20 -16.47 -7.77
CA VAL A 166 0.43 -16.34 -6.33
C VAL A 166 1.88 -16.67 -6.01
N LEU A 167 2.59 -15.71 -5.45
CA LEU A 167 3.94 -15.89 -4.93
C LEU A 167 3.91 -16.11 -3.42
N ASN A 168 4.67 -17.10 -2.95
CA ASN A 168 4.89 -17.28 -1.51
C ASN A 168 6.13 -16.49 -1.09
N VAL A 169 6.02 -15.64 -0.07
CA VAL A 169 7.14 -14.85 0.48
C VAL A 169 7.23 -15.11 1.98
N THR A 170 8.44 -15.31 2.47
CA THR A 170 8.66 -15.54 3.90
C THR A 170 8.43 -14.25 4.68
N PHE A 171 7.69 -14.33 5.79
CA PHE A 171 7.42 -13.17 6.64
C PHE A 171 8.72 -12.56 7.18
N ARG A 172 8.80 -11.21 7.19
CA ARG A 172 9.96 -10.42 7.65
C ARG A 172 11.25 -10.56 6.83
N THR A 173 11.17 -11.04 5.59
CA THR A 173 12.30 -10.97 4.66
C THR A 173 12.34 -9.66 3.91
N PHE A 174 13.54 -9.24 3.51
CA PHE A 174 13.72 -8.07 2.66
C PHE A 174 13.68 -8.50 1.19
N VAL A 175 12.65 -8.05 0.46
CA VAL A 175 12.41 -8.44 -0.93
C VAL A 175 12.65 -7.25 -1.86
N GLU A 176 13.44 -7.47 -2.90
CA GLU A 176 13.60 -6.55 -4.00
C GLU A 176 12.67 -6.96 -5.14
N ILE A 177 11.95 -5.99 -5.71
CA ILE A 177 11.10 -6.21 -6.88
C ILE A 177 11.65 -5.38 -8.03
N ILE A 178 12.07 -6.05 -9.10
CA ILE A 178 12.56 -5.41 -10.32
C ILE A 178 11.41 -5.41 -11.34
N LEU A 179 10.97 -4.23 -11.78
CA LEU A 179 9.94 -4.11 -12.80
C LEU A 179 10.62 -3.92 -14.16
N GLU A 180 10.45 -4.88 -15.05
CA GLU A 180 11.05 -4.87 -16.38
C GLU A 180 9.95 -4.71 -17.43
N ASN A 181 10.01 -3.58 -18.16
CA ASN A 181 9.01 -3.22 -19.16
C ASN A 181 9.57 -3.33 -20.58
N HIS A 182 9.12 -4.32 -21.35
CA HIS A 182 9.45 -4.48 -22.77
C HIS A 182 8.38 -3.93 -23.72
N GLU A 183 7.27 -3.44 -23.17
CA GLU A 183 6.19 -2.85 -23.94
C GLU A 183 6.43 -1.38 -24.26
N LYS A 184 5.73 -0.87 -25.28
CA LYS A 184 5.81 0.54 -25.69
C LYS A 184 5.00 1.48 -24.80
N SER A 185 4.17 0.94 -23.91
CA SER A 185 3.31 1.70 -23.02
C SER A 185 3.90 1.78 -21.60
N ILE A 186 3.69 2.93 -20.96
CA ILE A 186 3.98 3.11 -19.53
C ILE A 186 3.03 2.22 -18.72
N GLN A 187 3.54 1.62 -17.65
CA GLN A 187 2.76 0.84 -16.71
C GLN A 187 2.90 1.39 -15.30
N SER A 188 1.76 1.55 -14.62
CA SER A 188 1.69 1.96 -13.23
C SER A 188 1.49 0.73 -12.36
N TRP A 189 2.29 0.61 -11.31
CA TRP A 189 2.25 -0.51 -10.37
C TRP A 189 1.80 -0.03 -8.99
N HIS A 190 0.97 -0.83 -8.32
CA HIS A 190 0.48 -0.58 -6.98
C HIS A 190 0.73 -1.82 -6.11
N LEU A 191 1.16 -1.59 -4.86
CA LEU A 191 1.39 -2.64 -3.89
C LEU A 191 0.44 -2.45 -2.71
N ASP A 192 -0.51 -3.37 -2.58
CA ASP A 192 -1.51 -3.32 -1.50
C ASP A 192 -0.88 -3.71 -0.15
N GLY A 193 -1.26 -2.98 0.90
CA GLY A 193 -0.92 -3.35 2.29
C GLY A 193 0.54 -3.12 2.71
N TYR A 194 1.37 -2.55 1.84
CA TYR A 194 2.78 -2.24 2.14
C TYR A 194 3.19 -0.88 1.56
N SER A 195 4.19 -0.25 2.17
CA SER A 195 4.96 0.82 1.56
C SER A 195 6.28 0.26 1.03
N PHE A 196 6.78 0.83 -0.05
CA PHE A 196 8.06 0.43 -0.66
C PHE A 196 8.93 1.66 -0.91
N PHE A 197 10.23 1.42 -1.06
CA PHE A 197 11.20 2.43 -1.43
C PHE A 197 11.62 2.18 -2.88
N ALA A 198 11.53 3.21 -3.72
CA ALA A 198 12.15 3.16 -5.03
C ALA A 198 13.66 3.20 -4.85
N VAL A 199 14.34 2.19 -5.39
CA VAL A 199 15.80 2.08 -5.44
C VAL A 199 16.17 2.14 -6.91
N ALA A 200 17.05 3.08 -7.28
CA ALA A 200 17.47 3.35 -8.66
C ALA A 200 19.00 3.39 -8.72
#